data_AF-A0A7C5QAN8-F1
#
_entry.id   AF-A0A7C5QAN8-F1
#
_cell.length_a   1.000
_cell.length_b   1.000
_cell.length_c   1.000
_cell.angle_alpha   90.00
_cell.angle_beta   90.00
_cell.angle_gamma   90.00
#
_symmetry.space_group_name_H-M   'P 1'
#
loop_
_entity.id
_entity.type
_entity.pdbx_description
1 polymer ?
#
loop_
_entity_poly.entity_id
_entity_poly.type
_entity_poly.pdbx_seq_one_letter_code
_entity_poly.pdbx_strand_id
1 'polypeptide(L)'
;MSSSCQIPERKRGGKRVENGGEATEEARLCFGTVICTYCDVCRLICPELCITRDPLTGEIIIDLDYCKGCGLCAYYCPKGAITMVVEK
;
A
#
# COMPACT_ATOMS: atom_id res chain seq x y z
N MET A 1 35.45 1.64 -11.38
CA MET A 1 34.66 1.05 -10.29
C MET A 1 33.43 1.92 -10.06
N SER A 2 32.33 1.60 -10.72
CA SER A 2 30.99 2.17 -10.47
C SER A 2 30.02 1.50 -11.44
N SER A 3 29.95 0.17 -11.37
CA SER A 3 28.88 -0.57 -12.03
C SER A 3 27.58 -0.14 -11.38
N SER A 4 26.84 0.70 -12.09
CA SER A 4 25.52 1.18 -11.71
C SER A 4 24.62 -0.02 -11.43
N CYS A 5 24.26 -0.19 -10.16
CA CYS A 5 23.26 -1.16 -9.73
C CYS A 5 21.91 -0.70 -10.31
N GLN A 6 21.55 -1.20 -11.48
CA GLN A 6 20.27 -0.95 -12.12
C GLN A 6 19.21 -1.78 -11.40
N ILE A 7 18.53 -1.16 -10.42
CA ILE A 7 17.36 -1.76 -9.78
C ILE A 7 16.27 -1.85 -10.84
N PRO A 8 15.72 -3.05 -11.14
CA PRO A 8 14.68 -3.18 -12.15
C PRO A 8 13.42 -2.39 -11.74
N GLU A 9 12.76 -1.77 -12.71
CA GLU A 9 11.52 -1.02 -12.49
C GLU A 9 10.48 -1.91 -11.81
N ARG A 10 9.97 -1.44 -10.66
CA ARG A 10 8.87 -2.08 -9.94
C ARG A 10 7.62 -2.11 -10.83
N LYS A 11 7.33 -3.26 -11.46
CA LYS A 11 6.06 -3.48 -12.15
C LYS A 11 4.92 -3.45 -11.14
N ARG A 12 4.09 -2.40 -11.20
CA ARG A 12 2.91 -2.23 -10.35
C ARG A 12 1.74 -3.05 -10.90
N GLY A 13 1.00 -3.70 -9.98
CA GLY A 13 -0.33 -4.26 -10.23
C GLY A 13 -0.34 -5.70 -10.73
N GLY A 14 -0.57 -6.65 -9.83
CA GLY A 14 -1.08 -7.97 -10.21
C GLY A 14 -2.59 -7.90 -10.42
N LYS A 15 -3.13 -8.62 -11.42
CA LYS A 15 -4.58 -8.75 -11.61
C LYS A 15 -5.21 -9.42 -10.38
N ARG A 16 -6.42 -8.96 -10.01
CA ARG A 16 -7.24 -9.55 -8.94
C ARG A 16 -7.57 -11.01 -9.28
N VAL A 17 -7.26 -11.94 -8.36
CA VAL A 17 -7.71 -13.34 -8.45
C VAL A 17 -9.14 -13.39 -7.90
N GLU A 18 -10.09 -13.90 -8.68
CA GLU A 18 -11.51 -13.84 -8.35
C GLU A 18 -12.05 -15.14 -7.72
N ASN A 19 -11.29 -16.25 -7.72
CA ASN A 19 -11.70 -17.53 -7.11
C ASN A 19 -10.53 -18.25 -6.40
N GLY A 20 -10.77 -18.72 -5.16
CA GLY A 20 -9.76 -19.23 -4.24
C GLY A 20 -9.64 -20.75 -4.22
N GLY A 21 -8.78 -21.30 -5.10
CA GLY A 21 -8.54 -22.75 -5.18
C GLY A 21 -7.11 -23.23 -4.94
N GLU A 22 -6.06 -22.54 -5.43
CA GLU A 22 -4.75 -23.23 -5.61
C GLU A 22 -3.50 -22.37 -5.32
N ALA A 23 -3.53 -21.45 -4.34
CA ALA A 23 -2.35 -20.60 -4.09
C ALA A 23 -2.21 -20.09 -2.64
N THR A 24 -2.52 -20.90 -1.63
CA THR A 24 -2.60 -20.40 -0.24
C THR A 24 -1.27 -20.38 0.51
N GLU A 25 -0.28 -21.20 0.16
CA GLU A 25 0.97 -21.34 0.94
C GLU A 25 2.14 -20.53 0.34
N GLU A 26 2.50 -20.72 -0.94
CA GLU A 26 3.66 -20.03 -1.55
C GLU A 26 3.40 -18.57 -2.00
N ALA A 27 2.14 -18.17 -2.21
CA ALA A 27 1.81 -16.85 -2.77
C ALA A 27 1.72 -15.72 -1.74
N ARG A 28 1.79 -16.02 -0.43
CA ARG A 28 1.73 -15.01 0.65
C ARG A 28 2.82 -13.95 0.55
N LEU A 29 3.96 -14.32 -0.02
CA LEU A 29 5.13 -13.47 -0.19
C LEU A 29 5.09 -12.60 -1.46
N CYS A 30 4.41 -13.01 -2.54
CA CYS A 30 4.56 -12.33 -3.83
C CYS A 30 3.30 -11.77 -4.49
N PHE A 31 2.13 -12.42 -4.50
CA PHE A 31 0.96 -11.88 -5.21
C PHE A 31 -0.34 -12.47 -4.66
N GLY A 32 -1.30 -11.65 -4.25
CA GLY A 32 -2.67 -12.18 -4.18
C GLY A 32 -3.72 -11.36 -3.45
N THR A 33 -3.36 -10.63 -2.39
CA THR A 33 -4.39 -9.91 -1.63
C THR A 33 -4.04 -8.43 -1.49
N VAL A 34 -4.91 -7.60 -2.08
CA VAL A 34 -4.93 -6.13 -1.91
C VAL A 34 -5.57 -5.84 -0.54
N ILE A 35 -5.01 -6.42 0.51
CA ILE A 35 -5.44 -6.21 1.89
C ILE A 35 -4.37 -5.40 2.62
N CYS A 36 -4.81 -4.46 3.44
CA CYS A 36 -3.91 -3.74 4.34
C CYS A 36 -3.31 -4.75 5.33
N THR A 37 -2.01 -4.69 5.54
CA THR A 37 -1.28 -5.51 6.53
C THR A 37 -0.74 -4.67 7.69
N TYR A 38 -1.22 -3.43 7.82
CA TYR A 38 -0.85 -2.50 8.89
C TYR A 38 0.68 -2.29 9.03
N CYS A 39 1.37 -2.20 7.89
CA CYS A 39 2.84 -2.06 7.81
C CYS A 39 3.39 -0.65 8.08
N ASP A 40 2.53 0.32 8.43
CA ASP A 40 2.85 1.73 8.74
C ASP A 40 3.59 2.54 7.66
N VAL A 41 3.89 1.97 6.49
CA VAL A 41 4.55 2.68 5.37
C VAL A 41 3.77 3.94 4.95
N CYS A 42 2.45 3.86 4.88
CA CYS A 42 1.60 5.00 4.55
C CYS A 42 1.69 6.13 5.60
N ARG A 43 1.81 5.78 6.88
CA ARG A 43 1.95 6.74 7.97
C ARG A 43 3.31 7.45 7.93
N LEU A 44 4.38 6.72 7.67
CA LEU A 44 5.74 7.27 7.62
C LEU A 44 5.96 8.21 6.43
N ILE A 45 5.30 7.94 5.31
CA ILE A 45 5.46 8.76 4.09
C ILE A 45 4.51 9.95 4.02
N CYS A 46 3.52 10.03 4.92
CA CYS A 46 2.55 11.11 4.91
C CYS A 46 3.20 12.41 5.40
N PRO A 47 3.34 13.45 4.55
CA PRO A 47 3.96 14.72 4.95
C PRO A 47 3.11 15.49 5.97
N GLU A 48 1.79 15.35 5.88
CA GLU A 48 0.81 16.00 6.77
C GLU A 48 0.55 15.20 8.05
N LEU A 49 1.12 13.99 8.17
CA LEU A 49 0.91 13.08 9.31
C LEU A 49 -0.57 12.82 9.65
N CYS A 50 -1.47 12.88 8.67
CA CYS A 50 -2.92 12.67 8.84
C CYS A 50 -3.33 11.18 8.93
N ILE A 51 -2.35 10.27 8.96
CA ILE A 51 -2.59 8.83 9.00
C ILE A 51 -2.23 8.31 10.39
N THR A 52 -3.22 7.78 11.09
CA THR A 52 -3.09 7.25 12.45
C THR A 52 -3.34 5.75 12.48
N ARG A 53 -2.96 5.13 13.60
CA ARG A 53 -3.20 3.71 13.86
C ARG A 53 -4.13 3.58 15.04
N ASP A 54 -5.20 2.81 14.87
CA ASP A 54 -6.13 2.50 15.95
C ASP A 54 -5.40 1.66 17.02
N PRO A 55 -5.42 2.07 18.30
CA PRO A 55 -4.74 1.35 19.37
C PRO A 55 -5.40 0.01 19.74
N LEU A 56 -6.68 -0.20 19.41
CA LEU A 56 -7.45 -1.39 19.75
C LEU A 56 -7.47 -2.40 18.60
N THR A 57 -7.77 -1.94 17.38
CA THR A 57 -7.89 -2.82 16.20
C THR A 57 -6.58 -2.92 15.42
N GLY A 58 -5.66 -1.98 15.61
CA GLY A 58 -4.43 -1.88 14.84
C GLY A 58 -4.63 -1.34 13.43
N GLU A 59 -5.84 -0.91 13.09
CA GLU A 59 -6.21 -0.44 11.76
C GLU A 59 -5.59 0.90 11.40
N ILE A 60 -5.33 1.11 10.11
CA ILE A 60 -4.88 2.39 9.61
C ILE A 60 -6.09 3.27 9.33
N ILE A 61 -6.15 4.40 10.02
CA ILE A 61 -7.19 5.41 9.88
C ILE A 61 -6.58 6.63 9.19
N ILE A 62 -7.24 7.12 8.15
CA ILE A 62 -6.83 8.32 7.42
C ILE A 62 -7.82 9.42 7.76
N ASP A 63 -7.33 10.51 8.34
CA ASP A 63 -8.14 11.69 8.58
C ASP A 63 -8.25 12.51 7.28
N LEU A 64 -9.44 12.48 6.68
CA LEU A 64 -9.72 13.12 5.40
C LEU A 64 -9.86 14.64 5.51
N ASP A 65 -10.14 15.19 6.70
CA ASP A 65 -10.27 16.64 6.90
C ASP A 65 -8.90 17.34 6.80
N TYR A 66 -7.85 16.65 7.23
CA TYR A 66 -6.47 17.13 7.13
C TYR A 66 -5.77 16.65 5.86
N CYS A 67 -6.27 15.60 5.20
CA CYS A 67 -5.66 15.03 4.00
C CYS A 67 -5.68 16.03 2.83
N LYS A 68 -4.49 16.39 2.32
CA LYS A 68 -4.33 17.25 1.13
C LYS A 68 -4.40 16.50 -0.20
N GLY A 69 -4.57 15.18 -0.18
CA GLY A 69 -4.70 14.38 -1.40
C GLY A 69 -3.41 14.18 -2.20
N CYS A 70 -2.23 14.25 -1.58
CA CYS A 70 -0.94 14.14 -2.27
C CYS A 70 -0.68 12.79 -2.98
N GLY A 71 -1.41 11.72 -2.62
CA GLY A 71 -1.31 10.40 -3.27
C GLY A 71 -0.07 9.57 -2.94
N LEU A 72 0.84 10.05 -2.08
CA LEU A 72 2.06 9.35 -1.71
C LEU A 72 1.79 8.01 -1.01
N CYS A 73 0.79 7.97 -0.13
CA CYS A 73 0.39 6.76 0.57
C CYS A 73 -0.05 5.64 -0.39
N ALA A 74 -0.79 5.96 -1.45
CA ALA A 74 -1.19 5.00 -2.49
C ALA A 74 -0.01 4.56 -3.35
N TYR A 75 0.91 5.47 -3.68
CA TYR A 75 2.10 5.18 -4.50
C TYR A 75 3.05 4.19 -3.81
N TYR A 76 3.36 4.46 -2.53
CA TYR A 76 4.31 3.67 -1.76
C TYR A 76 3.72 2.43 -1.11
N CYS A 77 2.40 2.26 -1.13
CA CYS A 77 1.78 1.06 -0.58
C CYS A 77 2.30 -0.19 -1.31
N PRO A 78 2.98 -1.12 -0.63
CA PRO A 78 3.51 -2.32 -1.26
C PRO A 78 2.39 -3.24 -1.74
N LYS A 79 1.25 -3.25 -1.01
CA LYS A 79 0.06 -4.06 -1.29
C LYS A 79 -0.96 -3.36 -2.21
N GLY A 80 -0.83 -2.05 -2.44
CA GLY A 80 -1.82 -1.27 -3.19
C GLY A 80 -3.18 -1.15 -2.51
N ALA A 81 -3.23 -1.21 -1.16
CA ALA A 81 -4.47 -1.20 -0.38
C ALA A 81 -5.16 0.19 -0.29
N ILE A 82 -4.53 1.24 -0.82
CA ILE A 82 -5.04 2.62 -0.77
C ILE A 82 -5.33 3.06 -2.20
N THR A 83 -6.55 3.53 -2.44
CA THR A 83 -7.00 4.07 -3.73
C THR A 83 -7.23 5.57 -3.57
N MET A 84 -6.67 6.35 -4.48
CA MET A 84 -6.96 7.79 -4.56
C MET A 84 -8.20 8.00 -5.41
N VAL A 85 -9.16 8.75 -4.86
CA VAL A 85 -10.34 9.24 -5.59
C VAL A 85 -10.27 10.76 -5.66
N VAL A 86 -10.67 11.32 -6.80
CA VAL A 86 -10.72 12.77 -6.99
C VAL A 86 -12.14 13.22 -6.63
N GLU A 87 -12.25 14.08 -5.63
CA GLU A 87 -13.49 14.79 -5.32
C GLU A 87 -13.82 15.72 -6.49
N LYS A 88 -15.05 15.66 -7.00
CA LYS A 88 -15.52 16.41 -8.18
C LYS A 88 -15.98 17.82 -7.83
#